data_AF-A0AAD3H1G3-F1
#
_entry.id   AF-A0AAD3H1G3-F1
#
_cell.length_a   1.000
_cell.length_b   1.000
_cell.length_c   1.000
_cell.angle_alpha   90.00
_cell.angle_beta   90.00
_cell.angle_gamma   90.00
#
_symmetry.space_group_name_H-M   'P 1'
#
loop_
_entity.id
_entity.type
_entity.pdbx_description
1 polymer ?
#
loop_
_entity_poly.entity_id
_entity_poly.type
_entity_poly.pdbx_seq_one_letter_code
_entity_poly.pdbx_strand_id
1 'polypeptide(L)'
;MDPSQFQKQYEAIISIIEGNVDGNDDEEAYFASAYFRYQFQMIARLLDTASLRLDSIESSEKCPEFTILTQAGYQERLRSPFCSPLPVILFGSNDPTYCPLIGLALWLEYTFSEGRELVFETSNTSTGTAEAKVRKIKNLACRILSDVQRSTEFINTLEDLGLDLDRNRTCGVWNGVRMLAAKAAVGMGLCPRDLDYRTERNLLRKRSYDDYSEDEDCFSFSNINVGCALCKGGPVGYKVKPDSKISDSWILQNVVPNISSKLNRAEQRNAVLVLGKALLWKVFEDSSNYVPAEISQRIRRAYNQVLHAGDEELHAGDDSTEAGDNPIKKVPLVLRHRRSDYTVVIEEEQSTNRFSLYI
;
A
#
# COMPACT_ATOMS: atom_id res chain seq x y z
N MET A 1 1.86 23.25 13.33
CA MET A 1 2.70 22.30 12.59
C MET A 1 2.11 22.20 11.20
N ASP A 2 2.88 22.60 10.18
CA ASP A 2 2.47 22.60 8.78
C ASP A 2 2.23 21.13 8.32
N PRO A 3 1.12 20.79 7.64
CA PRO A 3 0.87 19.46 7.09
C PRO A 3 2.07 18.84 6.34
N SER A 4 2.88 19.67 5.67
CA SER A 4 4.09 19.25 4.98
C SER A 4 5.12 18.57 5.91
N GLN A 5 5.17 18.95 7.19
CA GLN A 5 6.13 18.42 8.15
C GLN A 5 5.82 16.97 8.54
N PHE A 6 4.54 16.59 8.57
CA PHE A 6 4.12 15.22 8.87
C PHE A 6 4.43 14.25 7.70
N GLN A 7 4.30 14.74 6.46
CA GLN A 7 4.67 14.00 5.26
C GLN A 7 6.19 13.72 5.23
N LYS A 8 6.99 14.75 5.49
CA LYS A 8 8.45 14.62 5.61
C LYS A 8 8.89 13.61 6.67
N GLN A 9 8.23 13.59 7.84
CA GLN A 9 8.49 12.59 8.88
C GLN A 9 8.19 11.17 8.40
N TYR A 10 7.06 10.98 7.69
CA TYR A 10 6.70 9.68 7.15
C TYR A 10 7.69 9.21 6.07
N GLU A 11 8.08 10.11 5.17
CA GLU A 11 9.08 9.84 4.13
C GLU A 11 10.43 9.43 4.72
N ALA A 12 10.90 10.13 5.76
CA ALA A 12 12.12 9.76 6.47
C ALA A 12 12.02 8.37 7.12
N ILE A 13 10.86 8.02 7.71
CA ILE A 13 10.64 6.67 8.27
C ILE A 13 10.80 5.60 7.19
N ILE A 14 10.11 5.76 6.04
CA ILE A 14 10.18 4.76 4.95
C ILE A 14 11.59 4.72 4.35
N SER A 15 12.22 5.87 4.10
CA SER A 15 13.57 5.94 3.53
C SER A 15 14.61 5.20 4.38
N ILE A 16 14.57 5.36 5.71
CA ILE A 16 15.51 4.68 6.61
C ILE A 16 15.22 3.19 6.67
N ILE A 17 13.95 2.79 6.71
CA ILE A 17 13.57 1.37 6.68
C ILE A 17 14.09 0.70 5.40
N GLU A 18 13.93 1.35 4.25
CA GLU A 18 14.35 0.80 2.95
C GLU A 18 15.86 0.92 2.72
N GLY A 19 16.53 1.88 3.36
CA GLY A 19 17.98 2.06 3.32
C GLY A 19 18.76 1.04 4.15
N ASN A 20 18.13 0.39 5.13
CA ASN A 20 18.74 -0.65 5.97
C ASN A 20 18.77 -2.06 5.31
N VAL A 21 18.49 -2.16 4.01
CA VAL A 21 18.53 -3.43 3.28
C VAL A 21 19.99 -3.72 2.89
N ASP A 22 20.66 -4.55 3.69
CA ASP A 22 22.11 -4.84 3.58
C ASP A 22 22.41 -6.29 3.13
N GLY A 23 21.41 -7.00 2.60
CA GLY A 23 21.62 -8.27 1.88
C GLY A 23 21.75 -9.51 2.77
N ASN A 24 21.48 -9.41 4.08
CA ASN A 24 21.36 -10.56 4.98
C ASN A 24 20.14 -10.39 5.91
N ASP A 25 19.08 -11.15 5.61
CA ASP A 25 17.81 -11.22 6.34
C ASP A 25 17.09 -9.88 6.55
N ASP A 26 16.75 -9.23 5.44
CA ASP A 26 16.02 -7.96 5.41
C ASP A 26 14.50 -8.13 5.64
N GLU A 27 14.05 -9.27 6.23
CA GLU A 27 12.63 -9.55 6.49
C GLU A 27 11.97 -8.42 7.28
N GLU A 28 12.65 -7.85 8.27
CA GLU A 28 12.13 -6.74 9.07
C GLU A 28 11.94 -5.46 8.25
N ALA A 29 12.82 -5.17 7.30
CA ALA A 29 12.72 -3.99 6.42
C ALA A 29 11.56 -4.14 5.42
N TYR A 30 11.42 -5.31 4.80
CA TYR A 30 10.28 -5.64 3.93
C TYR A 30 8.95 -5.61 4.68
N PHE A 31 8.93 -6.20 5.87
CA PHE A 31 7.79 -6.16 6.77
C PHE A 31 7.41 -4.73 7.09
N ALA A 32 8.35 -3.93 7.60
CA ALA A 32 8.07 -2.61 8.13
C ALA A 32 7.63 -1.64 7.05
N SER A 33 8.26 -1.64 5.87
CA SER A 33 7.84 -0.78 4.76
C SER A 33 6.40 -1.10 4.33
N ALA A 34 6.09 -2.37 4.08
CA ALA A 34 4.74 -2.79 3.69
C ALA A 34 3.70 -2.47 4.76
N TYR A 35 4.04 -2.77 6.03
CA TYR A 35 3.19 -2.54 7.17
C TYR A 35 2.86 -1.07 7.37
N PHE A 36 3.85 -0.17 7.30
CA PHE A 36 3.63 1.26 7.50
C PHE A 36 2.97 1.95 6.30
N ARG A 37 3.24 1.52 5.07
CA ARG A 37 2.48 1.97 3.88
C ARG A 37 1.01 1.60 3.98
N TYR A 38 0.72 0.35 4.35
CA TYR A 38 -0.65 -0.08 4.57
C TYR A 38 -1.30 0.67 5.75
N GLN A 39 -0.60 0.79 6.88
CA GLN A 39 -1.11 1.52 8.05
C GLN A 39 -1.42 2.99 7.72
N PHE A 40 -0.55 3.64 6.95
CA PHE A 40 -0.74 5.02 6.52
C PHE A 40 -2.03 5.13 5.71
N GLN A 41 -2.20 4.29 4.69
CA GLN A 41 -3.38 4.32 3.85
C GLN A 41 -4.68 4.02 4.62
N MET A 42 -4.62 3.10 5.59
CA MET A 42 -5.77 2.72 6.40
C MET A 42 -6.08 3.69 7.53
N ILE A 43 -5.17 4.61 7.88
CA ILE A 43 -5.26 5.43 9.11
C ILE A 43 -5.52 4.53 10.35
N ALA A 44 -4.96 3.31 10.34
CA ALA A 44 -5.28 2.25 11.31
C ALA A 44 -4.35 2.25 12.52
N ARG A 45 -4.80 1.70 13.66
CA ARG A 45 -3.86 1.41 14.78
C ARG A 45 -2.91 0.30 14.35
N LEU A 46 -1.78 0.20 15.03
CA LEU A 46 -0.85 -0.91 14.84
C LEU A 46 -1.56 -2.26 15.06
N LEU A 47 -2.37 -2.36 16.11
CA LEU A 47 -3.09 -3.62 16.39
C LEU A 47 -4.06 -4.02 15.27
N ASP A 48 -4.78 -3.05 14.68
CA ASP A 48 -5.73 -3.30 13.59
C ASP A 48 -5.02 -3.63 12.28
N THR A 49 -3.84 -3.05 12.08
CA THR A 49 -3.00 -3.37 10.91
C THR A 49 -2.45 -4.80 11.04
N ALA A 50 -2.01 -5.18 12.24
CA ALA A 50 -1.45 -6.49 12.54
C ALA A 50 -2.46 -7.65 12.41
N SER A 51 -3.76 -7.35 12.40
CA SER A 51 -4.84 -8.33 12.28
C SER A 51 -5.41 -8.46 10.87
N LEU A 52 -4.77 -7.85 9.87
CA LEU A 52 -5.13 -8.03 8.47
C LEU A 52 -4.94 -9.50 8.07
N ARG A 53 -6.02 -10.12 7.55
CA ARG A 53 -6.03 -11.51 7.11
C ARG A 53 -5.84 -11.61 5.61
N LEU A 54 -5.20 -12.69 5.16
CA LEU A 54 -4.98 -12.96 3.73
C LEU A 54 -6.30 -13.17 2.96
N ASP A 55 -7.30 -13.76 3.62
CA ASP A 55 -8.64 -13.98 3.05
C ASP A 55 -9.43 -12.69 2.82
N SER A 56 -9.02 -11.58 3.42
CA SER A 56 -9.69 -10.27 3.29
C SER A 56 -9.19 -9.42 2.12
N ILE A 57 -8.16 -9.89 1.39
CA ILE A 57 -7.66 -9.22 0.18
C ILE A 57 -8.54 -9.65 -0.99
N GLU A 58 -9.31 -8.73 -1.53
CA GLU A 58 -10.25 -8.96 -2.63
C GLU A 58 -10.16 -7.85 -3.67
N SER A 59 -10.72 -8.08 -4.86
CA SER A 59 -10.84 -7.03 -5.87
C SER A 59 -12.09 -6.17 -5.65
N SER A 60 -12.00 -4.88 -5.95
CA SER A 60 -13.20 -4.02 -5.96
C SER A 60 -14.10 -4.40 -7.12
N GLU A 61 -15.41 -4.53 -6.89
CA GLU A 61 -16.38 -4.76 -7.97
C GLU A 61 -16.42 -3.59 -8.96
N LYS A 62 -16.23 -2.36 -8.48
CA LYS A 62 -16.34 -1.16 -9.32
C LYS A 62 -15.10 -0.90 -10.15
N CYS A 63 -13.90 -1.20 -9.63
CA CYS A 63 -12.63 -0.95 -10.29
C CYS A 63 -11.62 -2.10 -10.08
N PRO A 64 -11.96 -3.33 -10.51
CA PRO A 64 -11.21 -4.54 -10.17
C PRO A 64 -9.78 -4.55 -10.72
N GLU A 65 -9.55 -3.81 -11.80
CA GLU A 65 -8.30 -3.77 -12.54
C GLU A 65 -7.25 -2.79 -11.96
N PHE A 66 -7.63 -1.93 -11.02
CA PHE A 66 -6.74 -0.91 -10.44
C PHE A 66 -6.73 -0.85 -8.92
N THR A 67 -7.70 -1.49 -8.26
CA THR A 67 -7.92 -1.30 -6.82
C THR A 67 -8.09 -2.62 -6.09
N ILE A 68 -7.73 -2.61 -4.81
CA ILE A 68 -7.86 -3.75 -3.91
C ILE A 68 -8.74 -3.35 -2.74
N LEU A 69 -9.64 -4.24 -2.34
CA LEU A 69 -10.38 -4.17 -1.10
C LEU A 69 -9.64 -4.93 -0.02
N THR A 70 -9.49 -4.30 1.15
CA THR A 70 -9.00 -4.97 2.35
C THR A 70 -9.90 -4.67 3.54
N GLN A 71 -9.92 -5.59 4.49
CA GLN A 71 -10.66 -5.41 5.74
C GLN A 71 -9.72 -5.69 6.93
N ALA A 72 -9.26 -4.63 7.58
CA ALA A 72 -8.49 -4.75 8.81
C ALA A 72 -9.37 -5.37 9.91
N GLY A 73 -8.82 -6.35 10.63
CA GLY A 73 -9.55 -7.04 11.66
C GLY A 73 -9.58 -6.28 12.97
N TYR A 74 -10.52 -5.36 13.15
CA TYR A 74 -10.67 -4.70 14.45
C TYR A 74 -10.97 -5.75 15.53
N GLN A 75 -10.15 -5.82 16.58
CA GLN A 75 -10.27 -6.82 17.65
C GLN A 75 -11.58 -6.69 18.45
N GLU A 76 -12.33 -5.60 18.30
CA GLU A 76 -13.63 -5.41 18.94
C GLU A 76 -14.78 -6.21 18.28
N ARG A 77 -14.49 -7.05 17.27
CA ARG A 77 -15.41 -8.08 16.75
C ARG A 77 -16.07 -8.94 17.84
N LEU A 78 -15.49 -9.02 19.04
CA LEU A 78 -16.01 -9.77 20.17
C LEU A 78 -17.11 -9.07 20.98
N ARG A 79 -17.44 -7.79 20.70
CA ARG A 79 -18.35 -7.00 21.57
C ARG A 79 -19.64 -6.46 20.94
N SER A 80 -19.75 -6.37 19.61
CA SER A 80 -21.01 -5.93 18.99
C SER A 80 -21.23 -6.56 17.61
N PRO A 81 -22.28 -7.38 17.42
CA PRO A 81 -22.60 -8.01 16.14
C PRO A 81 -23.11 -7.02 15.06
N PHE A 82 -23.24 -5.73 15.37
CA PHE A 82 -23.80 -4.70 14.47
C PHE A 82 -22.77 -3.78 13.81
N CYS A 83 -21.47 -4.02 13.99
CA CYS A 83 -20.40 -3.22 13.38
C CYS A 83 -19.41 -4.13 12.66
N SER A 84 -19.76 -4.57 11.45
CA SER A 84 -18.75 -5.10 10.52
C SER A 84 -17.90 -3.92 10.03
N PRO A 85 -16.56 -3.96 10.16
CA PRO A 85 -15.74 -2.88 9.63
C PRO A 85 -15.90 -2.83 8.10
N LEU A 86 -16.15 -1.64 7.56
CA LEU A 86 -16.35 -1.46 6.13
C LEU A 86 -15.06 -1.86 5.38
N PRO A 87 -15.18 -2.54 4.22
CA PRO A 87 -14.02 -2.81 3.38
C PRO A 87 -13.43 -1.48 2.91
N VAL A 88 -12.10 -1.38 2.93
CA VAL A 88 -11.36 -0.18 2.54
C VAL A 88 -10.70 -0.39 1.19
N ILE A 89 -10.86 0.60 0.31
CA ILE A 89 -10.24 0.60 -1.01
C ILE A 89 -8.81 1.14 -0.91
N LEU A 90 -7.88 0.37 -1.45
CA LEU A 90 -6.49 0.73 -1.67
C LEU A 90 -6.25 1.10 -3.14
N PHE A 91 -5.51 2.18 -3.34
CA PHE A 91 -5.08 2.68 -4.64
C PHE A 91 -3.56 2.59 -4.76
N GLY A 92 -3.06 2.54 -5.99
CA GLY A 92 -1.67 2.87 -6.24
C GLY A 92 -1.44 4.36 -5.98
N SER A 93 -0.25 4.73 -5.51
CA SER A 93 0.15 6.12 -5.34
C SER A 93 1.20 6.49 -6.40
N ASN A 94 1.12 7.71 -6.93
CA ASN A 94 2.11 8.18 -7.89
C ASN A 94 3.50 8.25 -7.26
N ASP A 95 3.62 8.77 -6.03
CA ASP A 95 4.82 8.63 -5.21
C ASP A 95 4.90 7.18 -4.66
N PRO A 96 5.96 6.40 -5.01
CA PRO A 96 6.11 5.03 -4.56
C PRO A 96 6.16 4.90 -3.04
N THR A 97 6.67 5.89 -2.31
CA THR A 97 6.81 5.88 -0.83
C THR A 97 5.47 5.70 -0.13
N TYR A 98 4.40 6.23 -0.74
CA TYR A 98 3.04 6.20 -0.23
C TYR A 98 2.20 5.08 -0.84
N CYS A 99 2.78 4.25 -1.71
CA CYS A 99 2.03 3.23 -2.44
C CYS A 99 1.88 1.95 -1.60
N PRO A 100 0.67 1.62 -1.10
CA PRO A 100 0.44 0.39 -0.33
C PRO A 100 0.51 -0.85 -1.23
N LEU A 101 0.17 -0.72 -2.52
CA LEU A 101 0.18 -1.84 -3.47
C LEU A 101 1.60 -2.38 -3.70
N ILE A 102 2.59 -1.48 -3.86
CA ILE A 102 4.00 -1.87 -3.98
C ILE A 102 4.46 -2.58 -2.72
N GLY A 103 4.21 -1.99 -1.55
CA GLY A 103 4.64 -2.56 -0.27
C GLY A 103 4.03 -3.95 -0.04
N LEU A 104 2.72 -4.09 -0.22
CA LEU A 104 2.03 -5.37 -0.08
C LEU A 104 2.52 -6.40 -1.10
N ALA A 105 2.65 -6.04 -2.37
CA ALA A 105 3.08 -6.98 -3.40
C ALA A 105 4.47 -7.52 -3.13
N LEU A 106 5.41 -6.65 -2.74
CA LEU A 106 6.78 -7.03 -2.40
C LEU A 106 6.81 -7.95 -1.17
N TRP A 107 6.19 -7.51 -0.06
CA TRP A 107 6.19 -8.26 1.19
C TRP A 107 5.57 -9.64 1.06
N LEU A 108 4.41 -9.71 0.41
CA LEU A 108 3.71 -10.96 0.19
C LEU A 108 4.53 -11.89 -0.71
N GLU A 109 5.03 -11.39 -1.83
CA GLU A 109 5.83 -12.23 -2.74
C GLU A 109 7.14 -12.71 -2.10
N TYR A 110 7.79 -11.87 -1.28
CA TYR A 110 9.02 -12.21 -0.55
C TYR A 110 8.77 -13.29 0.52
N THR A 111 7.67 -13.19 1.26
CA THR A 111 7.51 -13.98 2.49
C THR A 111 6.51 -15.12 2.43
N PHE A 112 5.75 -15.29 1.35
CA PHE A 112 4.72 -16.31 1.28
C PHE A 112 5.27 -17.73 1.56
N SER A 113 5.07 -18.19 2.79
CA SER A 113 5.33 -19.55 3.24
C SER A 113 4.01 -20.29 3.46
N GLU A 114 4.04 -21.62 3.48
CA GLU A 114 2.85 -22.42 3.76
C GLU A 114 2.31 -22.14 5.17
N GLY A 115 0.97 -22.03 5.31
CA GLY A 115 0.28 -21.98 6.61
C GLY A 115 0.07 -20.59 7.25
N ARG A 116 0.35 -19.49 6.55
CA ARG A 116 0.06 -18.13 7.04
C ARG A 116 -1.43 -17.78 6.94
N GLU A 117 -1.96 -17.12 7.96
CA GLU A 117 -3.35 -16.61 7.99
C GLU A 117 -3.38 -15.07 7.92
N LEU A 118 -2.42 -14.42 8.58
CA LEU A 118 -2.30 -12.95 8.59
C LEU A 118 -1.32 -12.49 7.50
N VAL A 119 -1.59 -11.31 6.94
CA VAL A 119 -0.76 -10.71 5.89
C VAL A 119 0.65 -10.42 6.41
N PHE A 120 0.76 -9.93 7.63
CA PHE A 120 2.01 -9.42 8.20
C PHE A 120 2.69 -10.42 9.15
N GLU A 121 2.48 -11.73 8.98
CA GLU A 121 3.26 -12.73 9.73
C GLU A 121 4.72 -12.72 9.29
N THR A 122 5.67 -12.71 10.21
CA THR A 122 7.09 -12.95 9.93
C THR A 122 7.51 -14.33 10.45
N SER A 123 8.72 -14.77 10.12
CA SER A 123 9.34 -15.97 10.71
C SER A 123 9.20 -15.98 12.25
N ASN A 124 9.46 -14.84 12.89
CA ASN A 124 9.43 -14.62 14.34
C ASN A 124 8.02 -14.50 14.94
N THR A 125 6.99 -14.20 14.14
CA THR A 125 5.62 -14.01 14.64
C THR A 125 4.65 -15.14 14.27
N SER A 126 5.09 -16.12 13.50
CA SER A 126 4.27 -17.20 12.91
C SER A 126 3.71 -18.23 13.92
N THR A 127 4.18 -18.23 15.17
CA THR A 127 3.83 -19.23 16.18
C THR A 127 2.79 -18.74 17.20
N GLY A 128 1.87 -19.63 17.60
CA GLY A 128 0.85 -19.40 18.63
C GLY A 128 -0.55 -19.17 18.08
N THR A 129 -1.48 -18.78 18.96
CA THR A 129 -2.87 -18.45 18.57
C THR A 129 -2.93 -17.20 17.72
N ALA A 130 -3.99 -17.02 16.92
CA ALA A 130 -4.17 -15.83 16.08
C ALA A 130 -4.01 -14.52 16.87
N GLU A 131 -4.59 -14.41 18.08
CA GLU A 131 -4.42 -13.24 18.94
C GLU A 131 -2.96 -13.02 19.38
N ALA A 132 -2.23 -14.09 19.70
CA ALA A 132 -0.83 -14.01 20.06
C ALA A 132 0.02 -13.53 18.88
N LYS A 133 -0.25 -14.04 17.67
CA LYS A 133 0.40 -13.59 16.43
C LYS A 133 0.18 -12.09 16.20
N VAL A 134 -1.07 -11.61 16.29
CA VAL A 134 -1.41 -10.18 16.14
C VAL A 134 -0.62 -9.30 17.13
N ARG A 135 -0.51 -9.72 18.40
CA ARG A 135 0.28 -8.98 19.39
C ARG A 135 1.78 -8.97 19.07
N LYS A 136 2.32 -10.11 18.63
CA LYS A 136 3.73 -10.24 18.22
C LYS A 136 4.04 -9.31 17.04
N ILE A 137 3.21 -9.33 16.00
CA ILE A 137 3.32 -8.45 14.82
C ILE A 137 3.28 -6.98 15.24
N LYS A 138 2.29 -6.59 16.04
CA LYS A 138 2.17 -5.21 16.55
C LYS A 138 3.38 -4.79 17.38
N ASN A 139 3.95 -5.69 18.18
CA ASN A 139 5.13 -5.40 19.00
C ASN A 139 6.39 -5.27 18.15
N LEU A 140 6.54 -6.10 17.11
CA LEU A 140 7.61 -5.98 16.13
C LEU A 140 7.57 -4.62 15.43
N ALA A 141 6.41 -4.23 14.88
CA ALA A 141 6.24 -2.91 14.27
C ALA A 141 6.51 -1.75 15.23
N CYS A 142 6.05 -1.85 16.49
CA CYS A 142 6.37 -0.86 17.52
C CYS A 142 7.88 -0.73 17.77
N ARG A 143 8.58 -1.87 17.85
CA ARG A 143 10.02 -1.89 18.09
C ARG A 143 10.76 -1.23 16.93
N ILE A 144 10.52 -1.69 15.70
CA ILE A 144 11.16 -1.13 14.49
C ILE A 144 10.93 0.38 14.39
N LEU A 145 9.69 0.85 14.57
CA LEU A 145 9.40 2.29 14.54
C LEU A 145 10.15 3.06 15.63
N SER A 146 10.24 2.50 16.83
CA SER A 146 10.96 3.12 17.95
C SER A 146 12.46 3.17 17.67
N ASP A 147 13.02 2.12 17.07
CA ASP A 147 14.43 2.03 16.73
C ASP A 147 14.78 3.06 15.63
N VAL A 148 13.97 3.16 14.57
CA VAL A 148 14.11 4.18 13.51
C VAL A 148 14.05 5.59 14.11
N GLN A 149 13.05 5.89 14.94
CA GLN A 149 12.88 7.23 15.50
C GLN A 149 13.96 7.64 16.50
N ARG A 150 14.70 6.67 17.04
CA ARG A 150 15.85 6.91 17.93
C ARG A 150 17.18 6.89 17.18
N SER A 151 17.19 6.48 15.91
CA SER A 151 18.39 6.45 15.11
C SER A 151 18.94 7.86 14.91
N THR A 152 20.27 7.97 14.89
CA THR A 152 20.96 9.23 14.58
C THR A 152 20.64 9.69 13.16
N GLU A 153 20.48 8.75 12.23
CA GLU A 153 20.10 9.05 10.85
C GLU A 153 18.75 9.76 10.76
N PHE A 154 17.74 9.27 11.48
CA PHE A 154 16.42 9.92 11.51
C PHE A 154 16.47 11.31 12.13
N ILE A 155 17.18 11.45 13.26
CA ILE A 155 17.34 12.74 13.94
C ILE A 155 18.02 13.75 13.00
N ASN A 156 19.14 13.37 12.38
CA ASN A 156 19.87 14.22 11.45
C ASN A 156 19.01 14.59 10.24
N THR A 157 18.27 13.63 9.67
CA THR A 157 17.36 13.88 8.54
C THR A 157 16.29 14.92 8.89
N LEU A 158 15.73 14.87 10.10
CA LEU A 158 14.74 15.85 10.54
C LEU A 158 15.36 17.22 10.82
N GLU A 159 16.56 17.26 11.41
CA GLU A 159 17.33 18.50 11.64
C GLU A 159 17.68 19.18 10.30
N ASP A 160 18.15 18.43 9.31
CA ASP A 160 18.45 18.91 7.95
C ASP A 160 17.22 19.47 7.23
N LEU A 161 16.04 18.91 7.50
CA LEU A 161 14.76 19.40 6.99
C LEU A 161 14.22 20.63 7.75
N GLY A 162 14.95 21.12 8.76
CA GLY A 162 14.58 22.27 9.59
C GLY A 162 13.37 21.98 10.50
N LEU A 163 13.13 20.72 10.85
CA LEU A 163 12.02 20.31 11.70
C LEU A 163 12.48 20.32 13.16
N ASP A 164 11.93 21.27 13.93
CA ASP A 164 12.29 21.44 15.35
C ASP A 164 11.83 20.23 16.18
N LEU A 165 12.81 19.44 16.59
CA LEU A 165 12.64 18.39 17.59
C LEU A 165 12.62 19.07 18.95
N ASP A 166 11.46 19.59 19.38
CA ASP A 166 11.29 20.12 20.74
C ASP A 166 11.50 18.95 21.74
N ARG A 167 12.77 18.77 22.16
CA ARG A 167 13.27 17.59 22.90
C ARG A 167 12.53 17.35 24.22
N ASN A 168 11.78 18.35 24.71
CA ASN A 168 11.08 18.33 26.00
C ASN A 168 9.54 18.42 25.91
N ARG A 169 8.93 18.63 24.74
CA ARG A 169 7.50 18.34 24.54
C ARG A 169 7.37 16.91 24.05
N THR A 170 7.65 15.99 24.98
CA THR A 170 7.48 14.55 24.86
C THR A 170 6.01 14.20 24.62
N CYS A 171 5.52 14.43 23.40
CA CYS A 171 4.34 13.78 22.84
C CYS A 171 4.67 12.32 22.47
N GLY A 172 5.35 11.62 23.38
CA GLY A 172 5.91 10.30 23.17
C GLY A 172 6.87 10.19 21.97
N VAL A 173 7.60 9.09 21.93
CA VAL A 173 8.04 8.35 20.72
C VAL A 173 6.96 8.21 19.61
N TRP A 174 5.94 9.07 19.47
CA TRP A 174 4.57 8.60 19.20
C TRP A 174 3.68 9.48 18.30
N ASN A 175 4.22 10.16 17.27
CA ASN A 175 3.41 10.35 16.06
C ASN A 175 3.33 9.01 15.34
N GLY A 176 2.52 8.06 15.84
CA GLY A 176 2.32 6.79 15.13
C GLY A 176 1.89 7.09 13.69
N VAL A 177 2.29 6.27 12.73
CA VAL A 177 2.03 6.47 11.28
C VAL A 177 0.57 6.83 10.98
N ARG A 178 -0.37 6.27 11.76
CA ARG A 178 -1.79 6.66 11.78
C ARG A 178 -2.01 8.17 11.88
N MET A 179 -1.36 8.83 12.82
CA MET A 179 -1.55 10.25 13.06
C MET A 179 -0.92 11.09 11.95
N LEU A 180 0.22 10.66 11.40
CA LEU A 180 0.82 11.28 10.21
C LEU A 180 -0.17 11.24 9.04
N ALA A 181 -0.78 10.08 8.78
CA ALA A 181 -1.80 9.91 7.75
C ALA A 181 -3.05 10.78 7.99
N ALA A 182 -3.58 10.78 9.21
CA ALA A 182 -4.74 11.61 9.55
C ALA A 182 -4.46 13.11 9.35
N LYS A 183 -3.27 13.58 9.73
CA LYS A 183 -2.87 14.98 9.52
C LYS A 183 -2.64 15.31 8.05
N ALA A 184 -2.04 14.40 7.29
CA ALA A 184 -1.87 14.55 5.85
C ALA A 184 -3.22 14.67 5.13
N ALA A 185 -4.19 13.81 5.46
CA ALA A 185 -5.52 13.85 4.88
C ALA A 185 -6.28 15.16 5.21
N VAL A 186 -6.23 15.64 6.46
CA VAL A 186 -6.80 16.96 6.81
C VAL A 186 -6.08 18.09 6.07
N GLY A 187 -4.77 17.98 5.87
CA GLY A 187 -3.97 18.92 5.09
C GLY A 187 -4.40 19.02 3.62
N MET A 188 -4.99 17.95 3.08
CA MET A 188 -5.56 17.90 1.73
C MET A 188 -7.03 18.41 1.69
N GLY A 189 -7.50 19.05 2.76
CA GLY A 189 -8.85 19.63 2.82
C GLY A 189 -9.96 18.65 3.24
N LEU A 190 -9.63 17.42 3.62
CA LEU A 190 -10.63 16.45 4.06
C LEU A 190 -11.18 16.78 5.45
N CYS A 191 -12.50 16.60 5.61
CA CYS A 191 -13.14 16.78 6.88
C CYS A 191 -12.70 15.65 7.84
N PRO A 192 -12.45 15.92 9.14
CA PRO A 192 -12.19 14.88 10.12
C PRO A 192 -13.28 13.79 10.16
N ARG A 193 -14.53 14.12 9.80
CA ARG A 193 -15.64 13.15 9.70
C ARG A 193 -15.42 12.14 8.57
N ASP A 194 -14.77 12.51 7.47
CA ASP A 194 -14.48 11.57 6.37
C ASP A 194 -13.43 10.52 6.81
N LEU A 195 -12.51 10.90 7.70
CA LEU A 195 -11.49 10.00 8.25
C LEU A 195 -12.09 8.95 9.19
N ASP A 196 -13.22 9.25 9.82
CA ASP A 196 -13.89 8.32 10.74
C ASP A 196 -14.34 7.03 10.05
N TYR A 197 -14.56 7.06 8.73
CA TYR A 197 -14.86 5.84 7.96
C TYR A 197 -13.69 4.86 7.90
N ARG A 198 -12.45 5.36 7.99
CA ARG A 198 -11.25 4.52 8.09
C ARG A 198 -10.80 4.30 9.53
N THR A 199 -11.29 5.10 10.48
CA THR A 199 -10.91 5.01 11.90
C THR A 199 -12.07 4.68 12.83
N GLU A 200 -12.04 3.49 13.43
CA GLU A 200 -13.04 2.91 14.36
C GLU A 200 -13.62 3.85 15.45
N ARG A 201 -12.89 4.90 15.85
CA ARG A 201 -13.15 5.65 17.09
C ARG A 201 -14.52 6.34 17.14
N ASN A 202 -15.18 6.60 16.01
CA ASN A 202 -16.48 7.27 15.97
C ASN A 202 -17.66 6.39 15.53
N LEU A 203 -17.45 5.15 15.10
CA LEU A 203 -18.56 4.20 14.94
C LEU A 203 -19.24 3.92 16.29
N LEU A 204 -18.48 3.92 17.38
CA LEU A 204 -18.96 3.56 18.72
C LEU A 204 -19.38 4.74 19.62
N ARG A 205 -18.99 5.99 19.30
CA ARG A 205 -19.19 7.14 20.21
C ARG A 205 -20.20 8.19 19.76
N LYS A 206 -20.72 8.13 18.53
CA LYS A 206 -21.61 9.20 18.02
C LYS A 206 -22.66 8.81 16.98
N ARG A 207 -23.09 7.54 16.91
CA ARG A 207 -24.34 7.20 16.22
C ARG A 207 -25.48 7.02 17.22
N SER A 208 -25.79 8.11 17.93
CA SER A 208 -27.10 8.27 18.54
C SER A 208 -28.09 8.62 17.42
N TYR A 209 -28.83 7.60 16.97
CA TYR A 209 -30.19 7.67 16.40
C TYR A 209 -30.54 8.59 15.20
N ASP A 210 -29.70 9.53 14.74
CA ASP A 210 -30.14 10.57 13.77
C ASP A 210 -29.60 10.46 12.32
N ASP A 211 -28.71 9.50 11.99
CA ASP A 211 -28.12 9.40 10.63
C ASP A 211 -28.49 8.08 9.89
N TYR A 212 -29.64 7.49 10.21
CA TYR A 212 -30.21 6.36 9.45
C TYR A 212 -31.05 6.81 8.24
N SER A 213 -31.06 8.10 7.89
CA SER A 213 -31.58 8.55 6.62
C SER A 213 -30.51 8.38 5.52
N GLU A 214 -30.71 7.34 4.71
CA GLU A 214 -30.57 7.40 3.25
C GLU A 214 -29.18 7.78 2.72
N ASP A 215 -28.32 6.77 2.58
CA ASP A 215 -27.67 6.40 1.30
C ASP A 215 -26.49 5.46 1.59
N GLU A 216 -26.65 4.17 1.29
CA GLU A 216 -25.55 3.19 1.30
C GLU A 216 -24.35 3.65 0.44
N ASP A 217 -24.61 4.55 -0.51
CA ASP A 217 -23.65 5.11 -1.44
C ASP A 217 -22.70 6.16 -0.83
N CYS A 218 -23.15 6.98 0.12
CA CYS A 218 -22.30 8.03 0.71
C CYS A 218 -21.12 7.44 1.51
N PHE A 219 -21.31 6.25 2.09
CA PHE A 219 -20.30 5.52 2.85
C PHE A 219 -19.10 5.08 2.00
N SER A 220 -19.33 4.85 0.71
CA SER A 220 -18.30 4.42 -0.23
C SER A 220 -17.47 5.58 -0.77
N PHE A 221 -18.09 6.73 -1.02
CA PHE A 221 -17.42 7.90 -1.59
C PHE A 221 -16.42 8.52 -0.61
N SER A 222 -16.78 8.75 0.65
CA SER A 222 -15.84 9.29 1.64
C SER A 222 -14.64 8.36 1.85
N ASN A 223 -14.86 7.05 1.90
CA ASN A 223 -13.78 6.07 2.01
C ASN A 223 -12.79 6.18 0.84
N ILE A 224 -13.30 6.32 -0.38
CA ILE A 224 -12.50 6.44 -1.60
C ILE A 224 -11.78 7.77 -1.67
N ASN A 225 -12.47 8.86 -1.36
CA ASN A 225 -11.90 10.20 -1.35
C ASN A 225 -10.71 10.29 -0.38
N VAL A 226 -10.84 9.71 0.82
CA VAL A 226 -9.73 9.60 1.77
C VAL A 226 -8.58 8.78 1.18
N GLY A 227 -8.88 7.66 0.53
CA GLY A 227 -7.86 6.82 -0.13
C GLY A 227 -7.08 7.59 -1.19
N CYS A 228 -7.77 8.32 -2.05
CA CYS A 228 -7.13 9.11 -3.10
C CYS A 228 -6.33 10.29 -2.55
N ALA A 229 -6.82 10.97 -1.51
CA ALA A 229 -6.10 12.08 -0.88
C ALA A 229 -4.80 11.65 -0.18
N LEU A 230 -4.74 10.40 0.29
CA LEU A 230 -3.52 9.83 0.89
C LEU A 230 -2.49 9.37 -0.16
N CYS A 231 -2.88 9.27 -1.44
CA CYS A 231 -1.95 8.99 -2.53
C CYS A 231 -1.21 10.27 -2.93
N LYS A 232 0.04 10.41 -2.47
CA LYS A 232 0.87 11.57 -2.82
C LYS A 232 1.16 11.59 -4.33
N GLY A 233 0.92 12.74 -4.95
CA GLY A 233 0.96 12.91 -6.40
C GLY A 233 -0.26 12.33 -7.13
N GLY A 234 -1.30 11.95 -6.39
CA GLY A 234 -2.55 11.42 -6.92
C GLY A 234 -2.61 9.88 -6.95
N PRO A 235 -3.82 9.31 -6.96
CA PRO A 235 -4.02 7.87 -7.12
C PRO A 235 -3.69 7.44 -8.56
N VAL A 236 -3.06 6.28 -8.70
CA VAL A 236 -2.66 5.71 -9.99
C VAL A 236 -3.07 4.25 -10.11
N GLY A 237 -3.36 3.85 -11.35
CA GLY A 237 -3.47 2.47 -11.77
C GLY A 237 -2.19 2.01 -12.44
N TYR A 238 -1.89 0.72 -12.36
CA TYR A 238 -0.77 0.11 -13.08
C TYR A 238 -1.30 -0.62 -14.30
N LYS A 239 -0.94 -0.16 -15.51
CA LYS A 239 -1.43 -0.71 -16.77
C LYS A 239 -0.28 -1.25 -17.61
N VAL A 240 -0.43 -2.48 -18.11
CA VAL A 240 0.52 -3.10 -19.05
C VAL A 240 0.54 -2.28 -20.35
N LYS A 241 1.73 -1.92 -20.84
CA LYS A 241 1.86 -1.23 -22.12
C LYS A 241 1.53 -2.21 -23.27
N PRO A 242 0.76 -1.81 -24.30
CA PRO A 242 0.32 -2.73 -25.36
C PRO A 242 1.47 -3.40 -26.14
N ASP A 243 2.61 -2.76 -26.23
CA ASP A 243 3.84 -3.19 -26.91
C ASP A 243 4.73 -4.12 -26.08
N SER A 244 4.48 -4.24 -24.76
CA SER A 244 5.30 -5.06 -23.86
C SER A 244 5.15 -6.58 -24.07
N LYS A 245 4.14 -7.03 -24.84
CA LYS A 245 3.82 -8.46 -25.09
C LYS A 245 3.57 -9.28 -23.80
N ILE A 246 3.33 -8.63 -22.66
CA ILE A 246 3.05 -9.29 -21.39
C ILE A 246 1.55 -9.58 -21.26
N SER A 247 1.21 -10.82 -20.88
CA SER A 247 -0.15 -11.23 -20.55
C SER A 247 -0.39 -11.27 -19.04
N ASP A 248 -1.65 -11.20 -18.60
CA ASP A 248 -2.01 -11.37 -17.19
C ASP A 248 -1.54 -12.73 -16.64
N SER A 249 -1.59 -13.81 -17.44
CA SER A 249 -1.04 -15.11 -17.07
C SER A 249 0.47 -15.08 -16.84
N TRP A 250 1.21 -14.31 -17.66
CA TRP A 250 2.64 -14.16 -17.50
C TRP A 250 2.97 -13.46 -16.17
N ILE A 251 2.20 -12.44 -15.78
CA ILE A 251 2.37 -11.73 -14.50
C ILE A 251 2.17 -12.69 -13.33
N LEU A 252 1.10 -13.49 -13.35
CA LEU A 252 0.82 -14.45 -12.28
C LEU A 252 1.90 -15.53 -12.15
N GLN A 253 2.52 -15.94 -13.26
CA GLN A 253 3.53 -17.00 -13.28
C GLN A 253 4.94 -16.50 -12.92
N ASN A 254 5.32 -15.30 -13.35
CA ASN A 254 6.71 -14.83 -13.28
C ASN A 254 6.92 -13.69 -12.26
N VAL A 255 5.89 -12.88 -12.01
CA VAL A 255 5.99 -11.71 -11.13
C VAL A 255 5.52 -12.01 -9.73
N VAL A 256 4.34 -12.62 -9.60
CA VAL A 256 3.73 -12.94 -8.29
C VAL A 256 3.34 -14.42 -8.14
N PRO A 257 4.21 -15.39 -8.48
CA PRO A 257 3.90 -16.82 -8.36
C PRO A 257 3.54 -17.23 -6.93
N ASN A 258 4.22 -16.66 -5.92
CA ASN A 258 3.96 -17.04 -4.53
C ASN A 258 2.58 -16.55 -4.10
N ILE A 259 2.24 -15.28 -4.41
CA ILE A 259 0.91 -14.73 -4.14
C ILE A 259 -0.17 -15.50 -4.89
N SER A 260 0.02 -15.75 -6.19
CA SER A 260 -0.96 -16.43 -7.03
C SER A 260 -1.25 -17.86 -6.59
N SER A 261 -0.26 -18.55 -6.00
CA SER A 261 -0.44 -19.91 -5.50
C SER A 261 -1.34 -19.98 -4.27
N LYS A 262 -1.41 -18.90 -3.47
CA LYS A 262 -2.13 -18.85 -2.19
C LYS A 262 -3.45 -18.09 -2.27
N LEU A 263 -3.51 -17.01 -3.05
CA LEU A 263 -4.72 -16.21 -3.30
C LEU A 263 -5.34 -16.62 -4.64
N ASN A 264 -5.82 -17.86 -4.71
CA ASN A 264 -6.28 -18.48 -5.96
C ASN A 264 -7.81 -18.46 -6.16
N ARG A 265 -8.57 -17.87 -5.23
CA ARG A 265 -10.02 -17.72 -5.36
C ARG A 265 -10.36 -16.75 -6.50
N ALA A 266 -11.50 -16.97 -7.15
CA ALA A 266 -11.91 -16.19 -8.31
C ALA A 266 -12.01 -14.68 -7.99
N GLU A 267 -12.50 -14.35 -6.80
CA GLU A 267 -12.69 -12.97 -6.32
C GLU A 267 -11.35 -12.26 -6.04
N GLN A 268 -10.27 -13.02 -5.83
CA GLN A 268 -8.93 -12.51 -5.50
C GLN A 268 -8.03 -12.37 -6.72
N ARG A 269 -8.34 -13.05 -7.82
CA ARG A 269 -7.49 -13.07 -9.03
C ARG A 269 -7.11 -11.67 -9.51
N ASN A 270 -8.08 -10.76 -9.57
CA ASN A 270 -7.83 -9.38 -10.01
C ASN A 270 -6.99 -8.60 -9.00
N ALA A 271 -7.17 -8.82 -7.70
CA ALA A 271 -6.32 -8.21 -6.67
C ALA A 271 -4.85 -8.68 -6.80
N VAL A 272 -4.63 -9.97 -7.07
CA VAL A 272 -3.28 -10.52 -7.33
C VAL A 272 -2.66 -9.89 -8.59
N LEU A 273 -3.46 -9.69 -9.65
CA LEU A 273 -2.98 -9.00 -10.85
C LEU A 273 -2.62 -7.54 -10.58
N VAL A 274 -3.40 -6.81 -9.77
CA VAL A 274 -3.09 -5.44 -9.37
C VAL A 274 -1.78 -5.37 -8.60
N LEU A 275 -1.57 -6.29 -7.63
CA LEU A 275 -0.29 -6.41 -6.91
C LEU A 275 0.86 -6.75 -7.85
N GLY A 276 0.66 -7.69 -8.77
CA GLY A 276 1.67 -8.10 -9.74
C GLY A 276 2.08 -6.95 -10.68
N LYS A 277 1.13 -6.17 -11.18
CA LYS A 277 1.43 -4.99 -12.02
C LYS A 277 2.19 -3.92 -11.23
N ALA A 278 1.86 -3.70 -9.96
CA ALA A 278 2.59 -2.76 -9.09
C ALA A 278 4.04 -3.22 -8.82
N LEU A 279 4.25 -4.51 -8.53
CA LEU A 279 5.58 -5.08 -8.32
C LEU A 279 6.42 -5.05 -9.59
N LEU A 280 5.83 -5.42 -10.74
CA LEU A 280 6.51 -5.37 -12.04
C LEU A 280 6.98 -3.94 -12.35
N TRP A 281 6.13 -2.95 -12.14
CA TRP A 281 6.51 -1.55 -12.31
C TRP A 281 7.70 -1.18 -11.42
N LYS A 282 7.67 -1.59 -10.14
CA LYS A 282 8.73 -1.27 -9.17
C LYS A 282 10.07 -1.93 -9.53
N VAL A 283 10.06 -3.15 -10.07
CA VAL A 283 11.28 -3.86 -10.49
C VAL A 283 12.02 -3.11 -11.59
N PHE A 284 11.29 -2.47 -12.51
CA PHE A 284 11.85 -1.69 -13.63
C PHE A 284 11.95 -0.19 -13.34
N GLU A 285 11.83 0.23 -12.08
CA GLU A 285 12.13 1.59 -11.67
C GLU A 285 13.65 1.74 -11.46
N ASP A 286 14.25 2.82 -11.94
CA ASP A 286 15.71 3.03 -11.86
C ASP A 286 16.25 3.05 -10.41
N SER A 287 15.37 3.31 -9.43
CA SER A 287 15.65 3.33 -8.00
C SER A 287 15.26 2.02 -7.28
N SER A 288 15.13 0.89 -7.98
CA SER A 288 14.60 -0.37 -7.42
C SER A 288 15.53 -1.14 -6.47
N ASN A 289 16.54 -0.49 -5.88
CA ASN A 289 17.53 -1.15 -4.99
C ASN A 289 16.90 -1.85 -3.78
N TYR A 290 15.67 -1.48 -3.45
CA TYR A 290 14.87 -2.07 -2.38
C TYR A 290 14.19 -3.41 -2.76
N VAL A 291 14.15 -3.84 -4.02
CA VAL A 291 13.51 -5.13 -4.36
C VAL A 291 14.51 -6.28 -4.19
N PRO A 292 14.19 -7.38 -3.47
CA PRO A 292 15.09 -8.54 -3.33
C PRO A 292 15.64 -8.99 -4.67
N ALA A 293 16.95 -9.31 -4.69
CA ALA A 293 17.66 -9.67 -5.90
C ALA A 293 17.02 -10.88 -6.59
N GLU A 294 16.54 -11.86 -5.83
CA GLU A 294 15.89 -13.07 -6.35
C GLU A 294 14.61 -12.74 -7.12
N ILE A 295 13.78 -11.84 -6.58
CA ILE A 295 12.53 -11.39 -7.22
C ILE A 295 12.87 -10.58 -8.48
N SER A 296 13.77 -9.61 -8.35
CA SER A 296 14.19 -8.74 -9.46
C SER A 296 14.80 -9.54 -10.61
N GLN A 297 15.73 -10.44 -10.33
CA GLN A 297 16.40 -11.27 -11.33
C GLN A 297 15.42 -12.22 -12.01
N ARG A 298 14.53 -12.87 -11.24
CA ARG A 298 13.48 -13.75 -11.81
C ARG A 298 12.64 -13.01 -12.83
N ILE A 299 12.14 -11.84 -12.46
CA ILE A 299 11.24 -11.04 -13.30
C ILE A 299 11.98 -10.52 -14.54
N ARG A 300 13.18 -9.95 -14.37
CA ARG A 300 13.98 -9.40 -15.46
C ARG A 300 14.38 -10.49 -16.46
N ARG A 301 14.83 -11.66 -15.99
CA ARG A 301 15.14 -12.81 -16.85
C ARG A 301 13.92 -13.28 -17.65
N ALA A 302 12.77 -13.42 -16.99
CA ALA A 302 11.54 -13.83 -17.67
C ALA A 302 11.08 -12.79 -18.71
N TYR A 303 11.29 -11.50 -18.43
CA TYR A 303 10.88 -10.43 -19.36
C TYR A 303 11.80 -10.37 -20.59
N ASN A 304 13.10 -10.51 -20.39
CA ASN A 304 14.07 -10.58 -21.49
C ASN A 304 13.75 -11.76 -22.44
N GLN A 305 13.31 -12.90 -21.91
CA GLN A 305 12.86 -14.02 -22.74
C GLN A 305 11.65 -13.65 -23.62
N VAL A 306 10.69 -12.86 -23.11
CA VAL A 306 9.54 -12.40 -23.89
C VAL A 306 9.95 -11.42 -24.99
N LEU A 307 10.90 -10.54 -24.71
CA LEU A 307 11.41 -9.59 -25.70
C LEU A 307 12.14 -10.31 -26.84
N HIS A 308 13.02 -11.26 -26.52
CA HIS A 308 13.84 -11.97 -27.50
C HIS A 308 13.16 -13.19 -28.13
N ALA A 309 12.01 -13.65 -27.64
CA ALA A 309 11.27 -14.76 -28.27
C ALA A 309 10.75 -14.45 -29.69
N GLY A 310 10.86 -13.19 -30.15
CA GLY A 310 10.53 -12.78 -31.52
C GLY A 310 11.73 -12.61 -32.45
N ASP A 311 12.97 -12.65 -31.94
CA ASP A 311 14.19 -12.38 -32.70
C ASP A 311 15.04 -13.66 -32.74
N GLU A 312 15.00 -14.40 -33.85
CA GLU A 312 15.73 -15.67 -34.05
C GLU A 312 17.26 -15.53 -34.21
N GLU A 313 17.89 -14.44 -33.75
CA GLU A 313 19.36 -14.31 -33.79
C GLU A 313 19.99 -14.28 -32.40
N LEU A 314 20.77 -15.34 -32.15
CA LEU A 314 21.63 -15.57 -31.00
C LEU A 314 22.45 -14.33 -30.60
N HIS A 315 22.35 -13.92 -29.34
CA HIS A 315 23.52 -13.54 -28.54
C HIS A 315 23.35 -13.98 -27.09
N ALA A 316 23.83 -15.20 -26.81
CA ALA A 316 24.16 -15.63 -25.45
C ALA A 316 25.48 -14.95 -25.06
N GLY A 317 25.41 -13.82 -24.35
CA GLY A 317 26.61 -13.23 -23.78
C GLY A 317 26.55 -11.72 -23.60
N ASP A 318 25.69 -11.23 -22.73
CA ASP A 318 26.04 -10.18 -21.76
C ASP A 318 24.92 -10.11 -20.70
N ASP A 319 25.24 -10.38 -19.43
CA ASP A 319 24.30 -10.31 -18.29
C ASP A 319 24.02 -8.84 -17.90
N SER A 320 24.38 -7.90 -18.79
CA SER A 320 24.33 -6.44 -18.62
C SER A 320 23.45 -5.73 -19.65
N THR A 321 22.52 -6.44 -20.32
CA THR A 321 21.54 -5.81 -21.21
C THR A 321 20.76 -4.73 -20.47
N GLU A 322 20.86 -3.50 -20.96
CA GLU A 322 20.05 -2.34 -20.60
C GLU A 322 18.62 -2.81 -20.34
N ALA A 323 18.13 -2.60 -19.12
CA ALA A 323 16.77 -2.98 -18.77
C ALA A 323 15.83 -2.37 -19.81
N GLY A 324 15.13 -3.23 -20.57
CA GLY A 324 14.13 -2.76 -21.52
C GLY A 324 13.15 -1.81 -20.83
N ASP A 325 12.58 -0.87 -21.58
CA ASP A 325 11.64 0.13 -21.07
C ASP A 325 10.57 -0.55 -20.19
N ASN A 326 10.22 0.12 -19.08
CA ASN A 326 9.33 -0.43 -18.06
C ASN A 326 8.02 -0.91 -18.71
N PRO A 327 7.66 -2.20 -18.63
CA PRO A 327 6.49 -2.75 -19.34
C PRO A 327 5.16 -2.24 -18.78
N ILE A 328 5.19 -1.57 -17.63
CA ILE A 328 4.03 -1.02 -16.96
C ILE A 328 4.08 0.51 -17.04
N LYS A 329 2.95 1.12 -17.37
CA LYS A 329 2.74 2.57 -17.19
C LYS A 329 1.84 2.84 -15.99
N LYS A 330 2.17 3.87 -15.22
CA LYS A 330 1.24 4.46 -14.26
C LYS A 330 0.21 5.28 -15.04
N VAL A 331 -1.07 5.07 -14.75
CA VAL A 331 -2.16 5.86 -15.30
C VAL A 331 -2.84 6.64 -14.17
N PRO A 332 -2.98 7.97 -14.26
CA PRO A 332 -3.70 8.73 -13.25
C PRO A 332 -5.16 8.27 -13.17
N LEU A 333 -5.65 8.14 -11.94
CA LEU A 333 -7.04 7.81 -11.65
C LEU A 333 -7.76 9.06 -11.16
N VAL A 334 -8.95 9.31 -11.69
CA VAL A 334 -9.79 10.43 -11.28
C VAL A 334 -11.09 9.90 -10.70
N LEU A 335 -11.44 10.44 -9.53
CA LEU A 335 -12.72 10.20 -8.91
C LEU A 335 -13.77 11.09 -9.56
N ARG A 336 -14.79 10.49 -10.18
CA ARG A 336 -15.97 11.21 -10.63
C ARG A 336 -17.15 10.83 -9.75
N HIS A 337 -17.76 11.84 -9.14
CA HIS A 337 -18.98 11.70 -8.36
C HIS A 337 -20.19 12.12 -9.20
N ARG A 338 -21.20 11.25 -9.33
CA ARG A 338 -22.43 11.56 -10.05
C ARG A 338 -23.66 11.14 -9.25
N ARG A 339 -24.32 12.14 -8.62
CA ARG A 339 -25.55 12.04 -7.84
C ARG A 339 -25.46 11.08 -6.64
N SER A 340 -25.41 9.77 -6.89
CA SER A 340 -25.33 8.68 -5.90
C SER A 340 -24.32 7.60 -6.28
N ASP A 341 -23.61 7.71 -7.40
CA ASP A 341 -22.58 6.74 -7.78
C ASP A 341 -21.22 7.42 -7.95
N TYR A 342 -20.17 6.66 -7.70
CA TYR A 342 -18.80 7.06 -7.94
C TYR A 342 -18.19 6.12 -8.98
N THR A 343 -17.42 6.70 -9.88
CA THR A 343 -16.62 5.94 -10.84
C THR A 343 -15.19 6.41 -10.75
N VAL A 344 -14.26 5.47 -10.56
CA VAL A 344 -12.85 5.74 -10.78
C VAL A 344 -12.61 5.57 -12.28
N VAL A 345 -12.19 6.65 -12.93
CA VAL A 345 -11.89 6.64 -14.36
C VAL A 345 -10.42 6.91 -14.57
N ILE A 346 -9.86 6.37 -15.66
CA ILE A 346 -8.54 6.78 -16.11
C ILE A 346 -8.67 8.21 -16.64
N GLU A 347 -7.75 9.09 -16.24
CA GLU A 347 -7.57 10.36 -16.93
C GLU A 347 -6.96 10.06 -18.30
N GLU A 348 -7.80 9.87 -19.33
CA GLU A 348 -7.30 9.86 -20.69
C GLU A 348 -6.80 11.26 -21.05
N GLU A 349 -5.62 11.35 -21.68
CA GLU A 349 -5.15 12.57 -22.35
C GLU A 349 -6.12 12.93 -23.49
N GLN A 350 -7.27 13.48 -23.16
CA GLN A 350 -8.15 14.14 -24.10
C GLN A 350 -8.08 15.64 -23.84
N SER A 351 -7.29 16.29 -24.70
CA SER A 351 -7.43 17.68 -25.15
C SER A 351 -8.09 18.66 -24.17
N THR A 352 -7.29 19.58 -23.63
CA THR A 352 -7.63 21.00 -23.46
C THR A 352 -9.10 21.35 -23.66
N ASN A 353 -9.95 21.06 -22.68
CA ASN A 353 -11.15 21.85 -22.43
C ASN A 353 -11.66 21.59 -21.01
N ARG A 354 -11.30 22.54 -20.14
CA ARG A 354 -12.02 23.03 -18.96
C ARG A 354 -12.83 21.98 -18.19
N PHE A 355 -12.32 21.57 -17.04
CA PHE A 355 -12.79 22.04 -15.74
C PHE A 355 -11.77 21.61 -14.69
N SER A 356 -10.84 22.52 -14.38
CA SER A 356 -10.02 22.44 -13.18
C SER A 356 -10.97 22.59 -11.98
N LEU A 357 -11.17 21.52 -11.20
CA LEU A 357 -11.52 21.70 -9.80
C LEU A 357 -10.20 21.76 -9.04
N TYR A 358 -9.72 22.98 -8.83
CA TYR A 358 -8.84 23.27 -7.72
C TYR A 358 -9.64 23.00 -6.43
N ILE A 359 -9.08 22.17 -5.55
CA ILE A 359 -9.37 22.21 -4.11
C ILE A 359 -8.24 22.98 -3.47
#